data_AF-A0A821JS03-F1
#
_entry.id   AF-A0A821JS03-F1
#
_cell.length_a   1.000
_cell.length_b   1.000
_cell.length_c   1.000
_cell.angle_alpha   90.00
_cell.angle_beta   90.00
_cell.angle_gamma   90.00
#
_symmetry.space_group_name_H-M   'P 1'
#
loop_
_entity.id
_entity.type
_entity.pdbx_description
1 polymer ?
#
loop_
_entity_poly.entity_id
_entity_poly.type
_entity_poly.pdbx_seq_one_letter_code
_entity_poly.pdbx_strand_id
1 'polypeptide(L)'
;LSSSSSFLTTSTSSSPPSFLISTSSSLFSSSSPSSSTTSSSSPPTSKPVSSSFLSPEPSIVKTTSNKRKTMLYIKGYQYQLKDYNENKTIKFWRCAKRDCGVLLHTNLNDEFIRYSEKNINHKHLPNPAALEIRDLKEKMRQRAETELVPLQEIAEQEVRNGLLTGDALANLSNIFEIGIV
;
A
#
# COMPACT_ATOMS: atom_id res chain seq x y z
N LEU A 1 16.76 -35.91 -41.67
CA LEU A 1 17.33 -34.60 -42.02
C LEU A 1 17.34 -33.77 -40.76
N SER A 2 18.42 -33.90 -39.99
CA SER A 2 18.59 -33.32 -38.66
C SER A 2 19.30 -31.98 -38.80
N SER A 3 18.62 -30.88 -38.49
CA SER A 3 19.18 -29.54 -38.55
C SER A 3 19.56 -29.10 -37.14
N SER A 4 20.85 -29.16 -36.85
CA SER A 4 21.47 -28.67 -35.62
C SER A 4 21.76 -27.18 -35.75
N SER A 5 21.10 -26.35 -34.93
CA SER A 5 21.33 -24.91 -34.86
C SER A 5 22.17 -24.58 -33.64
N SER A 6 23.39 -24.12 -33.86
CA SER A 6 24.33 -23.64 -32.84
C SER A 6 24.07 -22.16 -32.58
N PHE A 7 23.83 -21.79 -31.33
CA PHE A 7 23.73 -20.38 -30.90
C PHE A 7 25.05 -19.92 -30.29
N LEU A 8 25.58 -18.80 -30.80
CA LEU A 8 26.75 -18.10 -30.27
C LEU A 8 26.34 -17.26 -29.06
N THR A 9 26.97 -17.51 -27.92
CA THR A 9 26.84 -16.68 -26.71
C THR A 9 27.84 -15.53 -26.76
N THR A 10 27.35 -14.29 -26.73
CA THR A 10 28.17 -13.09 -26.51
C THR A 10 28.10 -12.69 -25.04
N SER A 11 29.23 -12.79 -24.35
CA SER A 11 29.41 -12.33 -22.97
C SER A 11 29.98 -10.91 -22.97
N THR A 12 29.18 -9.92 -22.62
CA THR A 12 29.62 -8.55 -22.36
C THR A 12 29.74 -8.32 -20.86
N SER A 13 30.99 -8.25 -20.37
CA SER A 13 31.31 -7.82 -19.01
C SER A 13 31.44 -6.29 -18.98
N SER A 14 30.58 -5.60 -18.24
CA SER A 14 30.73 -4.18 -17.92
C SER A 14 30.86 -4.01 -16.41
N SER A 15 32.04 -3.59 -15.97
CA SER A 15 32.32 -3.20 -14.60
C SER A 15 31.64 -1.86 -14.28
N PRO A 16 31.06 -1.67 -13.07
CA PRO A 16 30.50 -0.39 -12.68
C PRO A 16 31.59 0.57 -12.14
N PRO A 17 31.46 1.89 -12.37
CA PRO A 17 32.33 2.90 -11.78
C PRO A 17 31.99 3.15 -10.30
N SER A 18 33.02 3.19 -9.47
CA SER A 18 32.92 3.52 -8.05
C SER A 18 32.88 5.04 -7.86
N PHE A 19 31.75 5.58 -7.39
CA PHE A 19 31.65 6.97 -6.96
C PHE A 19 31.84 7.08 -5.45
N LEU A 20 32.87 7.83 -5.05
CA LEU A 20 33.13 8.20 -3.66
C LEU A 20 32.21 9.38 -3.29
N ILE A 21 31.27 9.17 -2.38
CA ILE A 21 30.43 10.23 -1.82
C ILE A 21 31.06 10.67 -0.50
N SER A 22 31.60 11.89 -0.48
CA SER A 22 32.04 12.58 0.73
C SER A 22 30.82 13.01 1.55
N THR A 23 30.69 12.48 2.77
CA THR A 23 29.68 12.86 3.75
C THR A 23 30.19 14.00 4.61
N SER A 24 29.58 15.19 4.49
CA SER A 24 29.74 16.28 5.47
C SER A 24 28.71 16.13 6.58
N SER A 25 29.19 15.83 7.77
CA SER A 25 28.40 15.72 9.00
C SER A 25 28.07 17.11 9.53
N SER A 26 26.79 17.49 9.56
CA SER A 26 26.31 18.66 10.30
C SER A 26 25.68 18.21 11.61
N LEU A 27 26.31 18.65 12.70
CA LEU A 27 25.87 18.52 14.08
C LEU A 27 24.71 19.49 14.31
N PHE A 28 23.51 18.98 14.58
CA PHE A 28 22.43 19.80 15.13
C PHE A 28 22.18 19.45 16.58
N SER A 29 22.40 20.48 17.41
CA SER A 29 22.27 20.50 18.85
C SER A 29 20.83 20.24 19.29
N SER A 30 20.71 19.32 20.23
CA SER A 30 19.50 18.98 20.98
C SER A 30 19.22 20.05 22.05
N SER A 31 18.09 20.73 21.90
CA SER A 31 17.51 21.58 22.94
C SER A 31 16.32 20.85 23.56
N SER A 32 16.53 20.29 24.75
CA SER A 32 15.46 19.74 25.59
C SER A 32 14.70 20.87 26.28
N PRO A 33 13.35 20.80 26.35
CA PRO A 33 12.61 21.43 27.43
C PRO A 33 12.10 20.39 28.42
N SER A 34 12.51 20.64 29.66
CA SER A 34 12.17 19.98 30.91
C SER A 34 10.72 20.20 31.37
N SER A 35 10.15 19.12 31.89
CA SER A 35 9.41 18.98 33.16
C SER A 35 8.39 20.04 33.58
N SER A 36 7.18 19.56 33.90
CA SER A 36 6.24 19.99 34.98
C SER A 36 4.81 19.63 34.51
N THR A 37 3.81 19.19 35.27
CA THR A 37 3.56 19.14 36.71
C THR A 37 2.53 18.03 36.96
N THR A 38 2.64 17.38 38.12
CA THR A 38 1.66 16.53 38.77
C THR A 38 0.30 17.20 39.00
N SER A 39 -0.79 16.49 38.73
CA SER A 39 -2.06 16.71 39.44
C SER A 39 -2.85 15.40 39.50
N SER A 40 -2.71 14.76 40.65
CA SER A 40 -3.48 13.61 41.11
C SER A 40 -4.92 14.05 41.38
N SER A 41 -5.89 13.47 40.66
CA SER A 41 -7.30 13.58 40.99
C SER A 41 -7.95 12.19 40.93
N SER A 42 -8.66 11.89 42.02
CA SER A 42 -9.26 10.60 42.36
C SER A 42 -10.28 10.11 41.32
N PRO A 43 -10.49 8.78 41.20
CA PRO A 43 -11.34 8.21 40.16
C PRO A 43 -12.83 8.36 40.52
N PRO A 44 -13.67 8.91 39.62
CA PRO A 44 -15.11 8.77 39.74
C PRO A 44 -15.53 7.36 39.32
N THR A 45 -16.27 6.69 40.19
CA THR A 45 -16.87 5.36 40.00
C THR A 45 -17.92 5.41 38.89
N SER A 46 -17.49 5.33 37.63
CA SER A 46 -18.36 5.27 36.47
C SER A 46 -18.85 3.84 36.25
N LYS A 47 -20.18 3.69 36.23
CA LYS A 47 -20.92 2.49 35.87
C LYS A 47 -20.34 1.86 34.59
N PRO A 48 -20.32 0.51 34.46
CA PRO A 48 -19.90 -0.16 33.24
C PRO A 48 -20.89 0.18 32.12
N VAL A 49 -20.56 1.20 31.34
CA VAL A 49 -21.18 1.41 30.04
C VAL A 49 -20.74 0.21 29.22
N SER A 50 -21.68 -0.71 28.98
CA SER A 50 -21.56 -1.71 27.93
C SER A 50 -21.34 -0.98 26.61
N SER A 51 -20.08 -0.65 26.34
CA SER A 51 -19.59 -0.41 25.00
C SER A 51 -19.68 -1.77 24.32
N SER A 52 -20.86 -2.07 23.78
CA SER A 52 -21.00 -2.92 22.62
C SER A 52 -20.07 -2.31 21.58
N PHE A 53 -18.81 -2.76 21.62
CA PHE A 53 -17.81 -2.55 20.61
C PHE A 53 -18.44 -3.11 19.33
N LEU A 54 -19.12 -2.23 18.60
CA LEU A 54 -19.46 -2.40 17.21
C LEU A 54 -18.12 -2.64 16.55
N SER A 55 -17.73 -3.91 16.43
CA SER A 55 -16.58 -4.30 15.63
C SER A 55 -16.87 -3.69 14.26
N PRO A 56 -16.10 -2.71 13.81
CA PRO A 56 -16.37 -2.07 12.54
C PRO A 56 -16.38 -3.17 11.49
N GLU A 57 -17.52 -3.33 10.83
CA GLU A 57 -17.65 -4.22 9.67
C GLU A 57 -16.46 -3.96 8.75
N PRO A 58 -15.77 -5.00 8.27
CA PRO A 58 -14.58 -4.81 7.46
C PRO A 58 -14.94 -3.99 6.21
N SER A 59 -14.45 -2.75 6.14
CA SER A 59 -14.60 -1.93 4.94
C SER A 59 -13.78 -2.55 3.81
N ILE A 60 -14.47 -3.05 2.80
CA ILE A 60 -13.87 -3.64 1.61
C ILE A 60 -13.75 -2.55 0.55
N VAL A 61 -12.51 -2.18 0.21
CA VAL A 61 -12.23 -1.18 -0.82
C VAL A 61 -11.64 -1.89 -2.04
N LYS A 62 -12.20 -1.62 -3.23
CA LYS A 62 -11.67 -2.11 -4.51
C LYS A 62 -10.76 -1.04 -5.10
N THR A 63 -9.62 -1.47 -5.62
CA THR A 63 -8.70 -0.61 -6.34
C THR A 63 -8.07 -1.36 -7.51
N THR A 64 -7.42 -0.64 -8.41
CA THR A 64 -6.76 -1.17 -9.59
C THR A 64 -5.25 -1.07 -9.42
N SER A 65 -4.52 -2.13 -9.75
CA SER A 65 -3.06 -2.05 -9.84
C SER A 65 -2.62 -1.26 -11.07
N ASN A 66 -1.35 -0.83 -11.11
CA ASN A 66 -0.76 -0.20 -12.29
C ASN A 66 -0.88 -1.08 -13.57
N LYS A 67 -1.00 -2.40 -13.41
CA LYS A 67 -1.22 -3.36 -14.51
C LYS A 67 -2.70 -3.58 -14.83
N ARG A 68 -3.59 -2.68 -14.39
CA ARG A 68 -5.05 -2.74 -14.53
C ARG A 68 -5.70 -4.01 -13.95
N LYS A 69 -5.02 -4.72 -13.05
CA LYS A 69 -5.60 -5.87 -12.33
C LYS A 69 -6.33 -5.41 -11.10
N THR A 70 -7.51 -5.96 -10.84
CA THR A 70 -8.32 -5.68 -9.65
C THR A 70 -7.62 -6.14 -8.39
N MET A 71 -7.70 -5.30 -7.36
CA MET A 71 -7.10 -5.49 -6.05
C MET A 71 -8.14 -5.20 -4.97
N LEU A 72 -8.00 -5.90 -3.85
CA LEU A 72 -8.90 -5.76 -2.71
C LEU A 72 -8.12 -5.26 -1.50
N TYR A 73 -8.69 -4.31 -0.77
CA TYR A 73 -8.14 -3.80 0.48
C TYR A 73 -9.11 -4.03 1.62
N ILE A 74 -8.63 -4.72 2.66
CA ILE A 74 -9.41 -5.04 3.84
C ILE A 74 -8.50 -4.87 5.06
N LYS A 75 -8.92 -4.06 6.04
CA LYS A 75 -8.19 -3.84 7.30
C LYS A 75 -6.72 -3.42 7.10
N GLY A 76 -6.43 -2.61 6.08
CA GLY A 76 -5.07 -2.16 5.76
C GLY A 76 -4.17 -3.20 5.08
N TYR A 77 -4.71 -4.38 4.74
CA TYR A 77 -4.02 -5.40 3.97
C TYR A 77 -4.48 -5.40 2.52
N GLN A 78 -3.52 -5.57 1.62
CA GLN A 78 -3.74 -5.62 0.18
C GLN A 78 -3.79 -7.08 -0.29
N TYR A 79 -4.77 -7.38 -1.14
CA TYR A 79 -4.96 -8.69 -1.74
C TYR A 79 -5.02 -8.64 -3.26
N GLN A 80 -4.53 -9.70 -3.90
CA GLN A 80 -4.55 -9.93 -5.33
C GLN A 80 -5.49 -11.09 -5.64
N LEU A 81 -6.29 -10.96 -6.69
CA LEU A 81 -7.10 -12.06 -7.19
C LEU A 81 -6.16 -13.18 -7.65
N LYS A 82 -6.35 -14.37 -7.07
CA LYS A 82 -5.59 -15.58 -7.41
C LYS A 82 -6.36 -16.42 -8.42
N ASP A 83 -7.60 -16.77 -8.08
CA ASP A 83 -8.42 -17.69 -8.88
C ASP A 83 -9.91 -17.59 -8.52
N TYR A 84 -10.74 -18.37 -9.19
CA TYR A 84 -12.15 -18.57 -8.90
C TYR A 84 -12.41 -20.03 -8.50
N ASN A 85 -13.51 -20.27 -7.80
CA ASN A 85 -13.99 -21.63 -7.61
C ASN A 85 -14.43 -22.28 -8.94
N GLU A 86 -14.56 -23.61 -8.97
CA GLU A 86 -15.01 -24.38 -10.14
C GLU A 86 -16.35 -23.85 -10.70
N ASN A 87 -17.28 -23.53 -9.79
CA ASN A 87 -18.59 -22.97 -10.12
C ASN A 87 -18.57 -21.45 -10.40
N LYS A 88 -17.40 -20.80 -10.33
CA LYS A 88 -17.20 -19.35 -10.45
C LYS A 88 -18.06 -18.49 -9.52
N THR A 89 -18.51 -19.04 -8.39
CA THR A 89 -19.33 -18.31 -7.40
C THR A 89 -18.51 -17.59 -6.33
N ILE A 90 -17.26 -18.00 -6.14
CA ILE A 90 -16.36 -17.50 -5.10
C ILE A 90 -15.05 -17.05 -5.75
N LYS A 91 -14.55 -15.89 -5.32
CA LYS A 91 -13.24 -15.34 -5.68
C LYS A 91 -12.23 -15.68 -4.59
N PHE A 92 -11.09 -16.24 -5.00
CA PHE A 92 -9.96 -16.51 -4.12
C PHE A 92 -8.94 -15.38 -4.23
N TRP A 93 -8.69 -14.72 -3.12
CA TRP A 93 -7.73 -13.64 -2.98
C TRP A 93 -6.55 -14.09 -2.16
N ARG A 94 -5.34 -13.72 -2.57
CA ARG A 94 -4.11 -13.94 -1.80
C ARG A 94 -3.56 -12.61 -1.34
N CYS A 95 -2.91 -12.56 -0.18
CA CYS A 95 -2.19 -11.35 0.22
C CYS A 95 -1.15 -10.94 -0.85
N ALA A 96 -0.98 -9.64 -1.06
CA ALA A 96 -0.04 -9.11 -2.06
C ALA A 96 1.44 -9.32 -1.67
N LYS A 97 1.75 -9.42 -0.36
CA LYS A 97 3.11 -9.71 0.11
C LYS A 97 3.44 -11.18 -0.16
N ARG A 98 4.54 -11.45 -0.87
CA ARG A 98 4.91 -12.80 -1.33
C ARG A 98 5.09 -13.80 -0.18
N ASP A 99 5.63 -13.34 0.94
CA ASP A 99 5.90 -14.18 2.12
C ASP A 99 4.66 -14.37 3.02
N CYS A 100 3.51 -13.81 2.63
CA CYS A 100 2.27 -13.93 3.36
C CYS A 100 1.35 -14.98 2.75
N GLY A 101 1.15 -16.08 3.47
CA GLY A 101 0.30 -17.19 3.05
C GLY A 101 -1.19 -17.01 3.30
N VAL A 102 -1.66 -15.81 3.69
CA VAL A 102 -3.07 -15.55 3.98
C VAL A 102 -3.89 -15.55 2.68
N LEU A 103 -4.98 -16.32 2.68
CA LEU A 103 -5.98 -16.33 1.62
C LEU A 103 -7.34 -15.90 2.16
N LEU A 104 -8.05 -15.16 1.32
CA LEU A 104 -9.36 -14.57 1.60
C LEU A 104 -10.34 -15.00 0.52
N HIS A 105 -11.57 -15.32 0.90
CA HIS A 105 -12.64 -15.70 -0.01
C HIS A 105 -13.73 -14.63 0.01
N THR A 106 -14.15 -14.18 -1.17
CA THR A 106 -15.31 -13.29 -1.33
C THR A 106 -16.32 -13.88 -2.30
N ASN A 107 -17.57 -13.42 -2.25
CA ASN A 107 -18.54 -13.73 -3.30
C ASN A 107 -18.26 -12.90 -4.57
N LEU A 108 -19.11 -13.07 -5.59
CA LEU A 108 -19.01 -12.30 -6.83
C LEU A 108 -19.24 -10.80 -6.66
N ASN A 109 -20.04 -10.42 -5.66
CA ASN A 109 -20.31 -9.04 -5.28
C ASN A 109 -19.16 -8.42 -4.45
N ASP A 110 -18.11 -9.20 -4.18
CA ASP A 110 -16.96 -8.85 -3.35
C ASP A 110 -17.28 -8.65 -1.86
N GLU A 111 -18.35 -9.26 -1.37
CA GLU A 111 -18.66 -9.38 0.04
C GLU A 111 -17.76 -10.44 0.68
N PHE A 112 -17.25 -10.13 1.87
CA PHE A 112 -16.39 -11.03 2.63
C PHE A 112 -17.16 -12.30 3.02
N ILE A 113 -16.59 -13.47 2.71
CA ILE A 113 -17.14 -14.76 3.15
C ILE A 113 -16.34 -15.27 4.34
N ARG A 114 -15.04 -15.55 4.13
CA ARG A 114 -14.14 -16.11 5.15
C ARG A 114 -12.67 -16.03 4.76
N TYR A 115 -11.80 -16.20 5.74
CA TYR A 115 -10.38 -16.52 5.52
C TYR A 115 -10.20 -18.03 5.29
N SER A 116 -9.10 -18.41 4.64
CA SER A 116 -8.71 -19.82 4.53
C SER A 116 -8.19 -20.32 5.87
N GLU A 117 -8.64 -21.51 6.28
CA GLU A 117 -8.39 -22.12 7.59
C GLU A 117 -6.89 -22.29 7.91
N LYS A 118 -6.03 -22.43 6.90
CA LYS A 118 -4.61 -22.72 7.10
C LYS A 118 -3.77 -21.51 7.52
N ASN A 119 -4.18 -20.28 7.20
CA ASN A 119 -3.39 -19.08 7.47
C ASN A 119 -4.30 -17.84 7.58
N ILE A 120 -4.67 -17.48 8.81
CA ILE A 120 -5.51 -16.31 9.08
C ILE A 120 -4.65 -15.08 9.45
N ASN A 121 -3.49 -15.31 10.07
CA ASN A 121 -2.65 -14.24 10.60
C ASN A 121 -1.60 -13.78 9.58
N HIS A 122 -1.56 -12.49 9.30
CA HIS A 122 -0.51 -11.88 8.49
C HIS A 122 0.81 -11.87 9.27
N LYS A 123 1.92 -12.22 8.59
CA LYS A 123 3.28 -12.12 9.13
C LYS A 123 3.94 -10.76 8.85
N HIS A 124 3.13 -9.73 8.65
CA HIS A 124 3.59 -8.39 8.35
C HIS A 124 2.56 -7.37 8.80
N LEU A 125 3.02 -6.14 9.00
CA LEU A 125 2.16 -5.03 9.35
C LEU A 125 1.26 -4.64 8.17
N PRO A 126 0.05 -4.10 8.46
CA PRO A 126 -0.77 -3.45 7.44
C PRO A 126 -0.03 -2.22 6.89
N ASN A 127 -0.33 -1.85 5.65
CA ASN A 127 0.26 -0.67 5.01
C ASN A 127 -0.86 0.20 4.42
N PRO A 128 -1.53 1.01 5.26
CA PRO A 128 -2.58 1.92 4.81
C PRO A 128 -2.04 3.05 3.93
N ALA A 129 -0.82 3.54 4.19
CA ALA A 129 -0.17 4.57 3.40
C ALA A 129 -0.07 4.18 1.90
N ALA A 130 0.24 2.91 1.61
CA ALA A 130 0.29 2.42 0.24
C ALA A 130 -1.08 2.42 -0.48
N LEU A 131 -2.19 2.35 0.26
CA LEU A 131 -3.53 2.49 -0.30
C LEU A 131 -3.80 3.96 -0.66
N GLU A 132 -3.55 4.87 0.28
CA GLU A 132 -3.76 6.31 0.08
C GLU A 132 -2.99 6.84 -1.12
N ILE A 133 -1.71 6.46 -1.23
CA ILE A 133 -0.86 6.83 -2.36
C ILE A 133 -1.41 6.28 -3.68
N ARG A 134 -1.98 5.06 -3.67
CA ARG A 134 -2.54 4.48 -4.88
C ARG A 134 -3.82 5.20 -5.29
N ASP A 135 -4.70 5.48 -4.36
CA ASP A 135 -5.94 6.20 -4.63
C ASP A 135 -5.64 7.61 -5.15
N LEU A 136 -4.64 8.28 -4.59
CA LEU A 136 -4.13 9.54 -5.13
C LEU A 136 -3.64 9.41 -6.58
N LYS A 137 -2.81 8.40 -6.87
CA LYS A 137 -2.31 8.16 -8.23
C LYS A 137 -3.42 7.86 -9.22
N GLU A 138 -4.45 7.14 -8.79
CA GLU A 138 -5.59 6.83 -9.63
C GLU A 138 -6.38 8.10 -9.97
N LYS A 139 -6.64 8.96 -8.97
CA LYS A 139 -7.29 10.26 -9.17
C LYS A 139 -6.49 11.16 -10.10
N MET A 140 -5.18 11.27 -9.88
CA MET A 140 -4.29 12.04 -10.75
C MET A 140 -4.34 11.52 -12.20
N ARG A 141 -4.31 10.20 -12.39
CA ARG A 141 -4.41 9.60 -13.73
C ARG A 141 -5.75 9.90 -14.39
N GLN A 142 -6.86 9.71 -13.66
CA GLN A 142 -8.20 9.98 -14.17
C GLN A 142 -8.32 11.44 -14.62
N ARG A 143 -7.86 12.40 -13.80
CA ARG A 143 -7.87 13.82 -14.16
C ARG A 143 -6.97 14.13 -15.35
N ALA A 144 -5.78 13.54 -15.41
CA ALA A 144 -4.87 13.72 -16.54
C ALA A 144 -5.44 13.21 -17.87
N GLU A 145 -6.28 12.18 -17.83
CA GLU A 145 -6.96 11.66 -19.03
C GLU A 145 -8.15 12.54 -19.46
N THR A 146 -8.80 13.25 -18.52
CA THR A 146 -10.01 14.02 -18.80
C THR A 146 -9.78 15.52 -18.97
N GLU A 147 -8.74 16.08 -18.38
CA GLU A 147 -8.48 17.52 -18.30
C GLU A 147 -7.25 17.92 -19.13
N LEU A 148 -7.32 19.08 -19.79
CA LEU A 148 -6.20 19.63 -20.57
C LEU A 148 -5.25 20.50 -19.71
N VAL A 149 -5.18 20.22 -18.42
CA VAL A 149 -4.36 20.96 -17.45
C VAL A 149 -2.97 20.29 -17.36
N PRO A 150 -1.88 21.05 -17.19
CA PRO A 150 -0.56 20.46 -17.01
C PRO A 150 -0.53 19.45 -15.85
N LEU A 151 0.16 18.31 -16.05
CA LEU A 151 0.27 17.24 -15.06
C LEU A 151 0.79 17.71 -13.70
N GLN A 152 1.69 18.70 -13.69
CA GLN A 152 2.23 19.27 -12.46
C GLN A 152 1.14 19.94 -11.62
N GLU A 153 0.26 20.73 -12.25
CA GLU A 153 -0.81 21.43 -11.56
C GLU A 153 -1.85 20.44 -11.02
N ILE A 154 -2.17 19.39 -11.77
CA ILE A 154 -3.01 18.28 -11.30
C ILE A 154 -2.39 17.62 -10.07
N ALA A 155 -1.08 17.33 -10.10
CA ALA A 155 -0.37 16.71 -8.99
C ALA A 155 -0.41 17.57 -7.72
N GLU A 156 -0.09 18.86 -7.83
CA GLU A 156 -0.09 19.79 -6.71
C GLU A 156 -1.50 19.94 -6.11
N GLN A 157 -2.53 20.01 -6.95
CA GLN A 157 -3.91 20.13 -6.50
C GLN A 157 -4.40 18.86 -5.81
N GLU A 158 -4.12 17.68 -6.37
CA GLU A 158 -4.53 16.40 -5.77
C GLU A 158 -3.79 16.11 -4.46
N VAL A 159 -2.49 16.44 -4.36
CA VAL A 159 -1.74 16.31 -3.10
C VAL A 159 -2.28 17.27 -2.05
N ARG A 160 -2.61 18.52 -2.41
CA ARG A 160 -3.19 19.51 -1.49
C ARG A 160 -4.59 19.14 -1.02
N ASN A 161 -5.40 18.57 -1.91
CA ASN A 161 -6.77 18.13 -1.62
C ASN A 161 -6.81 16.77 -0.92
N GLY A 162 -5.79 15.94 -1.11
CA GLY A 162 -5.64 14.65 -0.46
C GLY A 162 -5.31 14.83 1.00
N LEU A 163 -6.22 14.42 1.89
CA LEU A 163 -5.97 14.30 3.33
C LEU A 163 -5.06 13.09 3.61
N LEU A 164 -3.84 13.13 3.10
CA LEU A 164 -2.87 12.06 3.21
C LEU A 164 -2.27 12.02 4.61
N THR A 165 -2.05 10.82 5.12
CA THR A 165 -1.32 10.62 6.37
C THR A 165 0.15 11.03 6.22
N GLY A 166 0.81 11.37 7.33
CA GLY A 166 2.24 11.71 7.33
C GLY A 166 3.11 10.61 6.72
N ASP A 167 2.77 9.34 6.99
CA ASP A 167 3.42 8.17 6.40
C ASP A 167 3.20 8.08 4.88
N ALA A 168 2.00 8.42 4.40
CA ALA A 168 1.73 8.46 2.97
C ALA A 168 2.53 9.58 2.29
N LEU A 169 2.56 10.78 2.86
CA LEU A 169 3.32 11.93 2.38
C LEU A 169 4.82 11.63 2.28
N ALA A 170 5.39 11.01 3.31
CA ALA A 170 6.81 10.64 3.34
C ALA A 170 7.19 9.67 2.20
N ASN A 171 6.24 8.84 1.74
CA ASN A 171 6.41 7.88 0.66
C ASN A 171 6.07 8.44 -0.73
N LEU A 172 5.53 9.67 -0.85
CA LEU A 172 5.22 10.29 -2.14
C LEU A 172 6.47 10.71 -2.93
N SER A 173 7.61 10.86 -2.28
CA SER A 173 8.87 11.32 -2.89
C SER A 173 9.32 10.45 -4.07
N ASN A 174 8.96 9.16 -4.09
CA ASN A 174 9.23 8.24 -5.21
C ASN A 174 8.24 8.37 -6.39
N ILE A 175 7.29 9.30 -6.37
CA ILE A 175 6.22 9.39 -7.40
C ILE A 175 6.67 10.17 -8.63
N PHE A 176 7.46 11.23 -8.46
CA PHE A 176 7.92 12.08 -9.56
C PHE A 176 9.00 11.43 -10.44
N GLU A 177 9.55 10.29 -10.00
CA GLU A 177 10.51 9.50 -10.77
C GLU A 177 9.86 8.55 -11.78
N ILE A 178 8.52 8.40 -11.74
CA ILE A 178 7.81 7.58 -12.71
C ILE A 178 7.63 8.41 -13.97
N GLY A 179 8.60 8.28 -14.89
CA GLY A 179 8.48 8.75 -16.26
C GLY A 179 7.18 8.23 -16.87
N ILE A 180 6.21 9.13 -17.00
CA ILE A 180 5.02 8.94 -17.81
C ILE A 180 5.53 9.03 -19.26
N VAL A 181 5.81 7.87 -19.84
CA VAL A 181 6.16 7.70 -21.27
C VAL A 181 4.89 7.39 -22.05
#